data_AF-A0A5U2FAE5-F1
#
_entry.id   AF-A0A5U2FAE5-F1
#
_cell.length_a   1.000
_cell.length_b   1.000
_cell.length_c   1.000
_cell.angle_alpha   90.00
_cell.angle_beta   90.00
_cell.angle_gamma   90.00
#
_symmetry.space_group_name_H-M   'P 1'
#
loop_
_entity.id
_entity.type
_entity.pdbx_description
1 polymer ?
#
loop_
_entity_poly.entity_id
_entity_poly.type
_entity_poly.pdbx_seq_one_letter_code
_entity_poly.pdbx_strand_id
1 'polypeptide(L)'
;MMHLKNISVGNPKTMAQFQLTKRSGVIWLYSEDGKNWYDEQKNFAADTLKIAYDKNGVIVNISKDVSTINPTGLSVVELPNITANRRADIYGGWVFDGEKIIKRVYTSEELRQQAEAKKFKLLEEAETVITPLARAVKLGIATDEERQRLEVWERYSVLVSRGDMSDPDWPEKPEL
;
A
#
# COMPACT_ATOMS: atom_id res chain seq x y z
N MET A 1 15.31 -19.78 10.32
CA MET A 1 14.90 -18.64 9.47
C MET A 1 14.96 -17.39 10.33
N MET A 2 15.50 -16.31 9.77
CA MET A 2 15.69 -15.05 10.47
C MET A 2 14.37 -14.34 10.76
N HIS A 3 14.25 -13.72 11.94
CA HIS A 3 13.13 -12.85 12.28
C HIS A 3 13.63 -11.75 13.22
N LEU A 4 13.63 -10.52 12.73
CA LEU A 4 14.03 -9.31 13.44
C LEU A 4 12.79 -8.44 13.64
N LYS A 5 12.37 -8.24 14.89
CA LYS A 5 11.12 -7.54 15.22
C LYS A 5 11.38 -6.11 15.65
N ASN A 6 10.43 -5.23 15.32
CA ASN A 6 10.33 -3.84 15.80
C ASN A 6 11.67 -3.08 15.68
N ILE A 7 12.25 -3.10 14.48
CA ILE A 7 13.54 -2.48 14.21
C ILE A 7 13.41 -0.96 14.33
N SER A 8 14.26 -0.36 15.14
CA SER A 8 14.24 1.07 15.44
C SER A 8 15.64 1.65 15.48
N VAL A 9 15.72 2.99 15.41
CA VAL A 9 16.99 3.71 15.53
C VAL A 9 17.52 3.56 16.95
N GLY A 10 18.80 3.23 17.08
CA GLY A 10 19.50 3.21 18.35
C GLY A 10 20.86 3.88 18.28
N ASN A 11 21.45 4.11 19.46
CA ASN A 11 22.78 4.68 19.56
C ASN A 11 23.87 3.69 19.10
N PRO A 12 25.02 4.18 18.61
CA PRO A 12 26.18 3.33 18.39
C PRO A 12 26.59 2.65 19.71
N LYS A 13 26.81 1.34 19.68
CA LYS A 13 27.21 0.51 20.83
C LYS A 13 28.71 0.24 20.90
N THR A 14 29.45 0.47 19.81
CA THR A 14 30.91 0.27 19.76
C THR A 14 31.65 1.52 19.31
N MET A 15 32.95 1.60 19.61
CA MET A 15 33.79 2.70 19.16
C MET A 15 33.82 2.81 17.62
N ALA A 16 33.87 1.68 16.92
CA ALA A 16 33.84 1.66 15.45
C ALA A 16 32.52 2.26 14.92
N GLN A 17 31.40 1.89 15.52
CA GLN A 17 30.08 2.44 15.17
C GLN A 17 30.02 3.94 15.44
N PHE A 18 30.55 4.39 16.58
CA PHE A 18 30.62 5.81 16.93
C PHE A 18 31.44 6.61 15.92
N GLN A 19 32.61 6.11 15.53
CA GLN A 19 33.45 6.77 14.52
C GLN A 19 32.77 6.83 13.15
N LEU A 20 32.07 5.76 12.75
CA LEU A 20 31.29 5.73 11.51
C LEU A 20 30.13 6.73 11.51
N THR A 21 29.39 6.84 12.62
CA THR A 21 28.36 7.86 12.78
C THR A 21 28.95 9.27 12.68
N LYS A 22 30.07 9.53 13.39
CA LYS A 22 30.73 10.86 13.36
C LYS A 22 31.25 11.22 11.97
N ARG A 23 31.82 10.27 11.23
CA ARG A 23 32.45 10.50 9.93
C ARG A 23 31.46 10.54 8.77
N SER A 24 30.42 9.72 8.83
CA SER A 24 29.59 9.40 7.66
C SER A 24 28.09 9.48 7.94
N GLY A 25 27.67 9.87 9.15
CA GLY A 25 26.25 10.03 9.50
C GLY A 25 25.46 8.72 9.56
N VAL A 26 26.13 7.58 9.77
CA VAL A 26 25.48 6.27 9.82
C VAL A 26 24.45 6.23 10.95
N ILE A 27 23.21 5.88 10.59
CA ILE A 27 22.10 5.62 11.51
C ILE A 27 22.12 4.12 11.84
N TRP A 28 22.18 3.78 13.13
CA TRP A 28 22.21 2.39 13.56
C TRP A 28 20.81 1.89 13.87
N LEU A 29 20.48 0.71 13.36
CA LEU A 29 19.16 0.10 13.49
C LEU A 29 19.26 -1.18 14.31
N TYR A 30 18.37 -1.33 15.28
CA TYR A 30 18.33 -2.47 16.18
C TYR A 30 16.93 -3.05 16.29
N SER A 31 16.82 -4.37 16.26
CA SER A 31 15.60 -5.09 16.63
C SER A 31 15.30 -4.95 18.13
N GLU A 32 14.09 -5.33 18.54
CA GLU A 32 13.65 -5.29 19.95
C GLU A 32 14.52 -6.13 20.90
N ASP A 33 15.10 -7.22 20.41
CA ASP A 33 16.04 -8.07 21.15
C ASP A 33 17.49 -7.56 21.07
N GLY A 34 17.70 -6.37 20.49
CA GLY A 34 18.95 -5.63 20.53
C GLY A 34 19.98 -6.00 19.46
N LYS A 35 19.62 -6.85 18.48
CA LYS A 35 20.50 -7.22 17.35
C LYS A 35 20.62 -6.08 16.35
N ASN A 36 21.82 -5.89 15.81
CA ASN A 36 22.10 -4.83 14.85
C ASN A 36 21.68 -5.28 13.43
N TRP A 37 20.82 -4.50 12.78
CA TRP A 37 20.31 -4.81 11.45
C TRP A 37 21.42 -5.10 10.42
N TYR A 38 22.44 -4.26 10.36
CA TYR A 38 23.50 -4.38 9.35
C TYR A 38 24.36 -5.62 9.56
N ASP A 39 24.62 -5.99 10.82
CA ASP A 39 25.40 -7.19 11.14
C ASP A 39 24.62 -8.48 10.84
N GLU A 40 23.29 -8.44 11.00
CA GLU A 40 22.41 -9.61 10.82
C GLU A 40 22.08 -9.89 9.35
N GLN A 41 22.31 -8.97 8.40
CA GLN A 41 22.01 -9.17 6.97
C GLN A 41 22.67 -10.43 6.39
N LYS A 42 23.91 -10.72 6.81
CA LYS A 42 24.67 -11.91 6.38
C LYS A 42 24.06 -13.24 6.81
N ASN A 43 23.16 -13.23 7.81
CA ASN A 43 22.53 -14.43 8.35
C ASN A 43 21.26 -14.82 7.58
N PHE A 44 20.79 -14.00 6.64
CA PHE A 44 19.69 -14.32 5.74
C PHE A 44 20.18 -15.19 4.57
N ALA A 45 19.46 -16.27 4.25
CA ALA A 45 19.82 -17.14 3.12
C ALA A 45 19.54 -16.46 1.78
N ALA A 46 20.33 -16.72 0.73
CA ALA A 46 20.17 -16.04 -0.55
C ALA A 46 18.83 -16.35 -1.26
N ASP A 47 18.36 -17.60 -1.19
CA ASP A 47 17.21 -18.08 -1.98
C ASP A 47 15.85 -17.95 -1.29
N THR A 48 15.79 -17.25 -0.15
CA THR A 48 14.57 -17.00 0.63
C THR A 48 13.97 -15.62 0.35
N LEU A 49 12.68 -15.47 0.66
CA LEU A 49 12.01 -14.17 0.67
C LEU A 49 12.24 -13.47 2.01
N LYS A 50 12.43 -12.16 1.98
CA LYS A 50 12.53 -11.27 3.13
C LYS A 50 11.32 -10.36 3.07
N ILE A 51 10.48 -10.49 4.07
CA ILE A 51 9.22 -9.76 4.18
C ILE A 51 9.40 -8.71 5.25
N ALA A 52 9.24 -7.44 4.89
CA ALA A 52 9.14 -6.36 5.87
C ALA A 52 7.68 -6.03 6.09
N TYR A 53 7.28 -5.93 7.36
CA TYR A 53 5.90 -5.66 7.75
C TYR A 53 5.82 -4.65 8.90
N ASP A 54 4.72 -3.90 8.94
CA ASP A 54 4.48 -2.85 9.93
C ASP A 54 3.94 -3.41 11.27
N LYS A 55 3.66 -2.54 12.23
CA LYS A 55 3.12 -2.92 13.55
C LYS A 55 1.77 -3.66 13.51
N ASN A 56 1.01 -3.53 12.41
CA ASN A 56 -0.27 -4.19 12.19
C ASN A 56 -0.11 -5.50 11.39
N GLY A 57 1.13 -5.92 11.11
CA GLY A 57 1.42 -7.08 10.28
C GLY A 57 1.36 -6.80 8.78
N VAL A 58 1.01 -5.59 8.33
CA VAL A 58 0.83 -5.27 6.91
C VAL A 58 2.17 -5.32 6.19
N ILE A 59 2.22 -6.11 5.11
CA ILE A 59 3.43 -6.29 4.31
C ILE A 59 3.65 -5.04 3.46
N VAL A 60 4.84 -4.46 3.60
CA VAL A 60 5.23 -3.21 2.92
C VAL A 60 6.48 -3.38 2.05
N ASN A 61 7.23 -4.48 2.22
CA ASN A 61 8.35 -4.82 1.36
C ASN A 61 8.49 -6.34 1.21
N ILE A 62 8.82 -6.78 0.00
CA ILE A 62 9.18 -8.17 -0.32
C ILE A 62 10.43 -8.12 -1.19
N SER A 63 11.52 -8.72 -0.72
CA SER A 63 12.78 -8.80 -1.47
C SER A 63 13.46 -10.15 -1.30
N LYS A 64 14.29 -10.54 -2.27
CA LYS A 64 15.28 -11.62 -2.09
C LYS A 64 16.61 -11.10 -1.56
N ASP A 65 16.87 -9.81 -1.69
CA ASP A 65 18.05 -9.15 -1.16
C ASP A 65 17.65 -8.36 0.09
N VAL A 66 18.14 -8.79 1.26
CA VAL A 66 17.82 -8.13 2.53
C VAL A 66 18.41 -6.72 2.61
N SER A 67 19.51 -6.45 1.89
CA SER A 67 20.21 -5.17 1.93
C SER A 67 19.40 -4.03 1.28
N THR A 68 18.43 -4.36 0.43
CA THR A 68 17.54 -3.38 -0.23
C THR A 68 16.40 -2.92 0.67
N ILE A 69 16.27 -3.48 1.88
CA ILE A 69 15.20 -3.15 2.83
C ILE A 69 15.69 -2.05 3.77
N ASN A 70 14.90 -0.95 3.86
CA ASN A 70 15.00 0.00 4.97
C ASN A 70 13.99 -0.42 6.06
N PRO A 71 14.43 -1.04 7.15
CA PRO A 71 13.53 -1.65 8.13
C PRO A 71 13.10 -0.69 9.23
N THR A 72 13.36 0.61 9.11
CA THR A 72 13.08 1.57 10.18
C THR A 72 11.59 1.58 10.52
N GLY A 73 11.25 1.22 11.77
CA GLY A 73 9.86 1.10 12.23
C GLY A 73 9.14 -0.18 11.80
N LEU A 74 9.86 -1.14 11.20
CA LEU A 74 9.32 -2.38 10.65
C LEU A 74 9.90 -3.60 11.35
N SER A 75 9.26 -4.74 11.13
CA SER A 75 9.83 -6.05 11.40
C SER A 75 10.20 -6.73 10.08
N VAL A 76 11.25 -7.56 10.08
CA VAL A 76 11.69 -8.31 8.90
C VAL A 76 11.76 -9.80 9.22
N VAL A 77 11.05 -10.61 8.44
CA VAL A 77 11.02 -12.07 8.56
C VAL A 77 11.48 -12.74 7.28
N GLU A 78 12.26 -13.81 7.43
CA GLU A 78 12.69 -14.68 6.35
C GLU A 78 11.70 -15.82 6.17
N LEU A 79 11.23 -16.02 4.94
CA LEU A 79 10.28 -17.07 4.57
C LEU A 79 10.75 -17.86 3.35
N PRO A 80 10.33 -19.13 3.20
CA PRO A 80 10.68 -19.92 2.05
C PRO A 80 10.07 -19.32 0.77
N ASN A 81 10.83 -19.39 -0.32
CA ASN A 81 10.46 -18.81 -1.61
C ASN A 81 9.53 -19.74 -2.43
N ILE A 82 8.35 -20.01 -1.88
CA ILE A 82 7.32 -20.92 -2.42
C ILE A 82 6.17 -20.16 -3.08
N THR A 83 5.40 -20.87 -3.92
CA THR A 83 4.24 -20.31 -4.65
C THR A 83 3.24 -19.61 -3.74
N ALA A 84 2.98 -20.14 -2.53
CA ALA A 84 2.06 -19.51 -1.58
C ALA A 84 2.51 -18.09 -1.17
N ASN A 85 3.78 -17.92 -0.81
CA ASN A 85 4.33 -16.65 -0.37
C ASN A 85 4.51 -15.64 -1.51
N ARG A 86 4.75 -16.12 -2.74
CA ARG A 86 4.88 -15.27 -3.94
C ARG A 86 3.56 -14.62 -4.39
N ARG A 87 2.42 -15.03 -3.83
CA ARG A 87 1.12 -14.38 -4.12
C ARG A 87 0.98 -13.03 -3.45
N ALA A 88 1.76 -12.77 -2.42
CA ALA A 88 1.72 -11.52 -1.69
C ALA A 88 2.30 -10.37 -2.50
N ASP A 89 1.64 -9.22 -2.41
CA ASP A 89 2.10 -7.93 -2.90
C ASP A 89 2.32 -6.96 -1.74
N ILE A 90 2.75 -5.75 -2.05
CA ILE A 90 3.05 -4.68 -1.08
C ILE A 90 2.00 -3.56 -1.09
N TYR A 91 0.82 -3.80 -1.69
CA TYR A 91 -0.25 -2.80 -1.82
C TYR A 91 -1.21 -2.78 -0.64
N GLY A 92 -0.82 -3.40 0.49
CA GLY A 92 -1.56 -3.35 1.75
C GLY A 92 -2.70 -4.38 1.89
N GLY A 93 -2.82 -5.31 0.93
CA GLY A 93 -3.80 -6.41 0.94
C GLY A 93 -3.33 -7.68 1.65
N TRP A 94 -2.08 -7.72 2.10
CA TRP A 94 -1.46 -8.89 2.72
C TRP A 94 -0.84 -8.54 4.07
N VAL A 95 -0.98 -9.48 5.01
CA VAL A 95 -0.37 -9.37 6.35
C VAL A 95 0.44 -10.62 6.66
N PHE A 96 1.50 -10.46 7.46
CA PHE A 96 2.16 -11.55 8.14
C PHE A 96 1.55 -11.69 9.55
N ASP A 97 0.91 -12.82 9.83
CA ASP A 97 0.18 -13.06 11.09
C ASP A 97 1.07 -13.51 12.26
N GLY A 98 2.39 -13.58 12.04
CA GLY A 98 3.37 -14.15 12.97
C GLY A 98 3.89 -15.52 12.53
N GLU A 99 3.16 -16.21 11.66
CA GLU A 99 3.53 -17.54 11.16
C GLU A 99 3.57 -17.60 9.63
N LYS A 100 2.61 -16.97 8.95
CA LYS A 100 2.41 -17.06 7.50
C LYS A 100 1.85 -15.77 6.93
N ILE A 101 1.90 -15.67 5.60
CA ILE A 101 1.28 -14.58 4.86
C ILE A 101 -0.18 -14.93 4.59
N ILE A 102 -1.09 -14.05 5.02
CA ILE A 102 -2.54 -14.17 4.80
C ILE A 102 -3.10 -12.90 4.16
N LYS A 103 -4.30 -13.00 3.57
CA LYS A 103 -5.03 -11.82 3.13
C LYS A 103 -5.41 -10.97 4.34
N ARG A 104 -5.25 -9.66 4.21
CA ARG A 104 -5.67 -8.71 5.24
C ARG A 104 -7.19 -8.76 5.39
N VAL A 105 -7.65 -8.83 6.63
CA VAL A 105 -9.04 -8.58 6.99
C VAL A 105 -9.14 -7.12 7.42
N TYR A 106 -9.99 -6.35 6.75
CA TYR A 106 -10.21 -4.95 7.05
C TYR A 106 -11.29 -4.79 8.11
N THR A 107 -11.13 -3.78 8.96
CA THR A 107 -12.19 -3.35 9.88
C THR A 107 -13.32 -2.67 9.10
N SER A 108 -14.52 -2.62 9.70
CA SER A 108 -15.66 -1.93 9.09
C SER A 108 -15.37 -0.45 8.79
N GLU A 109 -14.58 0.21 9.63
CA GLU A 109 -14.18 1.60 9.42
C GLU A 109 -13.19 1.74 8.25
N GLU A 110 -12.22 0.84 8.10
CA GLU A 110 -11.32 0.84 6.95
C GLU A 110 -12.07 0.55 5.63
N LEU A 111 -13.03 -0.37 5.65
CA LEU A 111 -13.88 -0.64 4.49
C LEU A 111 -14.69 0.59 4.11
N ARG A 112 -15.27 1.30 5.09
CA ARG A 112 -16.00 2.55 4.88
C ARG A 112 -15.10 3.62 4.26
N GLN A 113 -13.90 3.81 4.79
CA GLN A 113 -12.93 4.77 4.24
C GLN A 113 -12.50 4.42 2.81
N GLN A 114 -12.30 3.14 2.50
CA GLN A 114 -12.01 2.68 1.14
C GLN A 114 -13.19 2.94 0.19
N ALA A 115 -14.41 2.68 0.65
CA ALA A 115 -15.62 2.95 -0.11
C ALA A 115 -15.79 4.45 -0.40
N GLU A 116 -15.58 5.31 0.61
CA GLU A 116 -15.61 6.77 0.47
C GLU A 116 -14.52 7.28 -0.49
N ALA A 117 -13.29 6.79 -0.37
CA ALA A 117 -12.19 7.16 -1.27
C ALA A 117 -12.47 6.71 -2.72
N LYS A 118 -13.04 5.52 -2.91
CA LYS A 118 -13.43 5.02 -4.22
C LYS A 118 -14.58 5.87 -4.80
N LYS A 119 -15.61 6.16 -4.01
CA LYS A 119 -16.71 7.06 -4.40
C LYS A 119 -16.21 8.41 -4.87
N PHE A 120 -15.31 9.02 -4.11
CA PHE A 120 -14.70 10.30 -4.46
C PHE A 120 -13.99 10.24 -5.81
N LYS A 121 -13.16 9.22 -6.04
CA LYS A 121 -12.45 9.03 -7.32
C LYS A 121 -13.41 8.84 -8.49
N LEU A 122 -14.44 8.01 -8.34
CA LEU A 122 -15.43 7.76 -9.40
C LEU A 122 -16.21 9.03 -9.76
N LEU A 123 -16.53 9.87 -8.77
CA LEU A 123 -17.17 11.16 -8.99
C LEU A 123 -16.22 12.16 -9.66
N GLU A 124 -14.96 12.23 -9.22
CA GLU A 124 -13.94 13.08 -9.85
C GLU A 124 -13.76 12.70 -11.32
N GLU A 125 -13.62 11.41 -11.63
CA GLU A 125 -13.55 10.92 -13.01
C GLU A 125 -14.79 11.30 -13.82
N ALA A 126 -16.01 11.14 -13.26
CA ALA A 126 -17.23 11.54 -13.94
C ALA A 126 -17.26 13.05 -14.24
N GLU A 127 -16.84 13.89 -13.29
CA GLU A 127 -16.78 15.34 -13.46
C GLU A 127 -15.81 15.78 -14.56
N THR A 128 -14.71 15.03 -14.78
CA THR A 128 -13.79 15.31 -15.89
C THR A 128 -14.45 15.19 -17.27
N VAL A 129 -15.49 14.34 -17.39
CA VAL A 129 -16.28 14.15 -18.62
C VAL A 129 -17.48 15.09 -18.66
N ILE A 130 -18.21 15.22 -17.55
CA ILE A 130 -19.44 16.03 -17.45
C ILE A 130 -19.15 17.52 -17.68
N THR A 131 -18.11 18.07 -17.04
CA THR A 131 -17.82 19.51 -17.07
C THR A 131 -17.69 20.10 -18.49
N PRO A 132 -16.88 19.53 -19.42
CA PRO A 132 -16.80 20.05 -20.78
C PRO A 132 -18.09 19.85 -21.58
N LEU A 133 -18.78 18.72 -21.45
CA LEU A 133 -20.02 18.43 -22.17
C LEU A 133 -21.16 19.36 -21.73
N ALA A 134 -21.33 19.54 -20.41
CA ALA A 134 -22.29 20.48 -19.85
C ALA A 134 -22.03 21.91 -20.33
N ARG A 135 -20.76 22.29 -20.51
CA ARG A 135 -20.38 23.59 -21.08
C ARG A 135 -20.76 23.70 -22.56
N ALA A 136 -20.52 22.68 -23.38
CA ALA A 136 -20.93 22.67 -24.79
C ALA A 136 -22.45 22.78 -24.94
N VAL A 137 -23.21 22.08 -24.10
CA VAL A 137 -24.69 22.18 -24.04
C VAL A 137 -25.12 23.58 -23.64
N LYS A 138 -24.53 24.15 -22.57
CA LYS A 138 -24.83 25.51 -22.10
C LYS A 138 -24.56 26.58 -23.17
N LEU A 139 -23.51 26.40 -23.98
CA LEU A 139 -23.16 27.30 -25.07
C LEU A 139 -23.99 27.08 -26.34
N GLY A 140 -24.84 26.06 -26.38
CA GLY A 140 -25.67 25.73 -27.54
C GLY A 140 -24.89 25.14 -28.72
N ILE A 141 -23.67 24.65 -28.49
CA ILE A 141 -22.77 24.12 -29.54
C ILE A 141 -22.58 22.60 -29.47
N ALA A 142 -23.22 21.93 -28.50
CA ALA A 142 -23.09 20.47 -28.34
C ALA A 142 -23.71 19.69 -29.51
N THR A 143 -23.03 18.61 -29.91
CA THR A 143 -23.60 17.60 -30.84
C THR A 143 -24.62 16.70 -30.12
N ASP A 144 -25.37 15.89 -30.88
CA ASP A 144 -26.32 14.94 -30.31
C ASP A 144 -25.60 13.82 -29.54
N GLU A 145 -24.43 13.39 -29.99
CA GLU A 145 -23.58 12.44 -29.29
C GLU A 145 -23.07 13.01 -27.96
N GLU A 146 -22.64 14.27 -27.93
CA GLU A 146 -22.20 14.95 -26.70
C GLU A 146 -23.33 15.07 -25.67
N ARG A 147 -24.58 15.30 -26.13
CA ARG A 147 -25.77 15.33 -25.26
C ARG A 147 -26.09 13.96 -24.68
N GLN A 148 -26.07 12.90 -25.51
CA GLN A 148 -26.29 11.54 -25.03
C GLN A 148 -25.21 11.11 -24.04
N ARG A 149 -23.95 11.44 -24.33
CA ARG A 149 -22.83 11.17 -23.43
C ARG A 149 -22.99 11.90 -22.10
N LEU A 150 -23.38 13.17 -22.12
CA LEU A 150 -23.63 13.94 -20.90
C LEU A 150 -24.69 13.26 -20.02
N GLU A 151 -25.83 12.87 -20.60
CA GLU A 151 -26.93 12.23 -19.88
C GLU A 151 -26.49 10.94 -19.18
N VAL A 152 -25.75 10.08 -19.88
CA VAL A 152 -25.27 8.81 -19.32
C VAL A 152 -24.27 9.04 -18.19
N TRP A 153 -23.34 9.99 -18.35
CA TRP A 153 -22.34 10.30 -17.32
C TRP A 153 -22.94 11.00 -16.10
N GLU A 154 -23.92 11.90 -16.26
CA GLU A 154 -24.67 12.50 -15.14
C GLU A 154 -25.48 11.44 -14.40
N ARG A 155 -26.13 10.52 -15.11
CA ARG A 155 -26.84 9.41 -14.48
C ARG A 155 -25.89 8.53 -13.69
N TYR A 156 -24.72 8.21 -14.26
CA TYR A 156 -23.68 7.45 -13.57
C TYR A 156 -23.19 8.16 -12.30
N SER A 157 -22.89 9.47 -12.35
CA SER A 157 -22.41 10.22 -11.17
C SER A 157 -23.46 10.25 -10.06
N VAL A 158 -24.75 10.38 -10.41
CA VAL A 158 -25.86 10.30 -9.44
C VAL A 158 -25.96 8.91 -8.80
N LEU A 159 -25.83 7.84 -9.59
CA LEU A 159 -25.84 6.46 -9.07
C LEU A 159 -24.66 6.21 -8.11
N VAL A 160 -23.44 6.62 -8.48
CA VAL A 160 -22.26 6.57 -7.60
C VAL A 160 -22.50 7.37 -6.31
N SER A 161 -23.07 8.57 -6.42
CA SER A 161 -23.36 9.44 -5.27
C SER A 161 -24.37 8.79 -4.29
N ARG A 162 -25.27 7.94 -4.77
CA ARG A 162 -26.29 7.26 -3.96
C ARG A 162 -25.86 5.89 -3.43
N GLY A 163 -24.74 5.33 -3.91
CA GLY A 163 -24.26 4.02 -3.48
C GLY A 163 -24.08 3.90 -1.97
N ASP A 164 -24.51 2.77 -1.41
CA ASP A 164 -24.34 2.42 0.00
C ASP A 164 -22.85 2.27 0.31
N MET A 165 -22.38 2.89 1.40
CA MET A 165 -20.98 2.85 1.81
C MET A 165 -20.63 1.60 2.62
N SER A 166 -21.63 0.84 3.07
CA SER A 166 -21.47 -0.38 3.85
C SER A 166 -21.33 -1.65 3.01
N ASP A 167 -22.02 -1.70 1.86
CA ASP A 167 -21.89 -2.73 0.83
C ASP A 167 -21.97 -2.09 -0.56
N PRO A 168 -20.88 -1.47 -1.03
CA PRO A 168 -20.94 -0.65 -2.22
C PRO A 168 -20.96 -1.47 -3.51
N ASP A 169 -22.14 -1.52 -4.14
CA ASP A 169 -22.33 -1.96 -5.53
C ASP A 169 -22.14 -0.78 -6.47
N TRP A 170 -20.92 -0.61 -6.97
CA TRP A 170 -20.58 0.52 -7.84
C TRP A 170 -21.11 0.27 -9.26
N PRO A 171 -21.83 1.24 -9.87
CA PRO A 171 -22.28 1.09 -11.25
C PRO A 171 -21.08 0.94 -12.19
N GLU A 172 -21.27 0.19 -13.27
CA GLU A 172 -20.26 0.11 -14.33
C GLU A 172 -20.04 1.49 -14.95
N LYS A 173 -18.78 1.79 -15.28
CA LYS A 173 -18.43 3.03 -15.96
C LYS A 173 -19.09 3.04 -17.34
N PRO A 174 -19.72 4.15 -17.75
CA PRO A 174 -20.20 4.29 -19.11
C PRO A 174 -19.05 4.14 -20.11
N GLU A 175 -19.26 3.32 -21.13
CA GLU A 175 -18.49 3.39 -22.35
C GLU A 175 -19.19 4.37 -23.29
N LEU A 176 -18.39 5.12 -24.08
CA LEU A 176 -18.73 6.28 -24.95
C LEU A 176 -18.17 7.61 -24.42
#